data_AF-H8H097-F1
#
_entry.id   AF-H8H097-F1
#
_cell.length_a   1.000
_cell.length_b   1.000
_cell.length_c   1.000
_cell.angle_alpha   90.00
_cell.angle_beta   90.00
_cell.angle_gamma   90.00
#
_symmetry.space_group_name_H-M   'P 1'
#
loop_
_entity.id
_entity.type
_entity.pdbx_description
1 polymer ?
#
loop_
_entity_poly.entity_id
_entity_poly.type
_entity_poly.pdbx_seq_one_letter_code
_entity_poly.pdbx_strand_id
1 'polypeptide(L)' 'MRVHITLDPDCSPQEFDPQEVRSQLEEAGVREISTRHLARFGLVSGQLDRGQFAAVEALPIVHAVEADGVVKAI' A
#
# COMPACT_ATOMS: atom_id res chain seq x y z
N MET A 1 -12.20 -0.02 2.24
CA MET A 1 -12.22 -0.58 0.86
C MET A 1 -10.92 -1.30 0.66
N ARG A 2 -10.93 -2.51 0.10
CA ARG A 2 -9.69 -3.26 -0.08
C ARG A 2 -8.85 -2.58 -1.16
N VAL A 3 -7.55 -2.46 -0.91
CA VAL A 3 -6.60 -1.88 -1.86
C VAL A 3 -5.36 -2.77 -1.99
N HIS A 4 -4.78 -2.78 -3.18
CA HIS A 4 -3.45 -3.25 -3.48
C HIS A 4 -2.54 -2.04 -3.64
N ILE A 5 -1.41 -2.04 -2.97
CA ILE A 5 -0.44 -0.97 -2.95
C ILE A 5 0.84 -1.55 -3.54
N THR A 6 1.23 -1.05 -4.70
CA THR A 6 2.51 -1.37 -5.32
C THR A 6 3.55 -0.46 -4.69
N LEU A 7 4.58 -1.05 -4.09
CA LEU A 7 5.71 -0.30 -3.56
C LEU A 7 6.73 -0.09 -4.67
N ASP A 8 7.50 0.99 -4.56
CA ASP A 8 8.50 1.33 -5.58
C ASP A 8 9.49 0.16 -5.81
N PRO A 9 9.62 -0.36 -7.05
CA PRO A 9 10.50 -1.48 -7.35
C PRO A 9 11.98 -1.11 -7.37
N ASP A 10 12.32 0.18 -7.49
CA ASP A 10 13.70 0.68 -7.41
C ASP A 10 14.15 0.83 -5.95
N CYS A 11 13.22 0.80 -5.00
CA CYS A 11 13.53 0.73 -3.57
C CYS A 11 14.00 -0.69 -3.21
N SER A 12 15.30 -0.85 -3.02
CA SER A 12 15.88 -2.12 -2.60
C SER A 12 15.34 -2.52 -1.22
N PRO A 13 15.08 -3.82 -0.95
CA PRO A 13 14.73 -4.30 0.39
C PRO A 13 15.81 -4.04 1.47
N GLN A 14 16.97 -3.50 1.09
CA GLN A 14 17.98 -2.98 2.02
C GLN A 14 17.71 -1.54 2.49
N GLU A 15 16.89 -0.78 1.77
CA GLU A 15 16.63 0.64 2.06
C GLU A 15 15.37 0.87 2.91
N PHE A 16 14.48 -0.12 3.02
CA PHE A 16 13.22 0.01 3.76
C PHE A 16 12.98 -1.13 4.74
N ASP A 17 12.82 -0.78 6.02
CA ASP A 17 12.37 -1.71 7.05
C ASP A 17 10.87 -2.04 6.83
N PRO A 18 10.47 -3.32 6.72
CA PRO A 18 9.07 -3.72 6.63
C PRO A 18 8.17 -3.11 7.72
N GLN A 19 8.69 -2.91 8.94
CA GLN A 19 7.93 -2.26 10.01
C GLN A 19 7.72 -0.77 9.74
N GLU A 20 8.71 -0.10 9.16
CA GLU A 20 8.63 1.32 8.85
C GLU A 20 7.67 1.59 7.69
N VAL A 21 7.72 0.78 6.63
CA VAL A 21 6.73 0.78 5.54
C VAL A 21 5.32 0.58 6.09
N ARG A 22 5.14 -0.42 6.96
CA ARG A 22 3.84 -0.67 7.59
C ARG A 22 3.36 0.53 8.41
N SER A 23 4.25 1.14 9.19
CA SER A 23 3.92 2.31 10.01
C SER A 23 3.49 3.50 9.14
N GLN A 24 4.22 3.81 8.07
CA GLN A 24 3.87 4.90 7.14
C GLN A 24 2.51 4.66 6.48
N LEU A 25 2.23 3.42 6.08
CA LEU A 25 0.94 3.05 5.50
C LEU A 25 -0.19 3.17 6.53
N GLU A 26 0.03 2.74 7.78
CA GLU A 26 -0.95 2.87 8.88
C GLU A 26 -1.22 4.35 9.21
N GLU A 27 -0.20 5.19 9.24
CA GLU A 27 -0.31 6.64 9.45
C GLU A 27 -1.06 7.34 8.32
N ALA A 28 -0.84 6.90 7.07
CA ALA A 28 -1.60 7.38 5.92
C ALA A 28 -3.06 6.87 5.88
N GLY A 29 -3.41 5.94 6.77
CA GLY A 29 -4.78 5.45 6.97
C GLY A 29 -5.06 4.04 6.48
N VAL A 30 -4.06 3.32 5.97
CA VAL A 30 -4.19 1.92 5.55
C VAL A 30 -4.28 1.02 6.78
N ARG A 31 -5.36 0.24 6.89
CA ARG A 31 -5.59 -0.72 7.97
C ARG A 31 -5.45 -2.15 7.48
N GLU A 32 -5.32 -3.09 8.42
CA GLU A 32 -5.30 -4.54 8.14
C GLU A 32 -4.25 -4.96 7.09
N ILE A 33 -3.06 -4.39 7.19
CA ILE A 33 -1.98 -4.63 6.23
C ILE A 33 -1.54 -6.10 6.30
N SER A 34 -1.57 -6.78 5.15
CA SER A 34 -1.18 -8.19 5.05
C SER A 34 0.34 -8.35 5.11
N THR A 35 0.86 -8.74 6.28
CA THR A 35 2.29 -8.95 6.54
C THR A 35 2.94 -10.01 5.62
N ARG A 36 2.17 -10.99 5.13
CA ARG A 36 2.62 -12.00 4.17
C ARG A 36 3.06 -11.38 2.84
N HIS A 37 2.41 -10.30 2.42
CA HIS A 37 2.70 -9.61 1.15
C HIS A 37 3.84 -8.60 1.32
N LEU A 38 3.97 -8.02 2.51
CA LEU A 38 5.07 -7.14 2.88
C LEU A 38 6.46 -7.81 2.78
N ALA A 39 6.55 -9.10 3.13
CA ALA A 39 7.80 -9.86 3.04
C ALA A 39 8.29 -10.17 1.61
N ARG A 40 7.48 -9.88 0.58
CA ARG A 40 7.77 -10.16 -0.84
C ARG A 40 7.98 -8.90 -1.68
N PHE A 41 8.16 -7.74 -1.04
CA PHE A 41 8.43 -6.41 -1.60
C PHE A 41 8.16 -6.26 -3.10
N GLY A 42 6.98 -5.71 -3.38
CA GLY A 42 6.46 -5.37 -4.70
C GLY A 42 4.96 -5.11 -4.64
N LEU A 43 4.23 -5.84 -3.79
CA LEU A 43 2.79 -5.70 -3.61
C LEU A 43 2.39 -5.84 -2.14
N VAL A 44 1.59 -4.92 -1.61
CA VAL A 44 0.99 -4.95 -0.28
C VAL A 44 -0.53 -4.86 -0.41
N SER A 45 -1.29 -5.58 0.41
CA SER A 45 -2.75 -5.44 0.46
C SER A 45 -3.18 -4.88 1.82
N GLY A 46 -4.18 -4.00 1.81
CA GLY A 46 -4.78 -3.45 3.02
C GLY A 46 -6.20 -2.93 2.80
N GLN A 47 -6.75 -2.27 3.83
CA GLN A 47 -8.02 -1.56 3.81
C GLN A 47 -7.76 -0.06 3.84
N LEU A 48 -8.42 0.69 2.96
CA LEU A 48 -8.31 2.15 2.90
C LEU A 48 -9.69 2.80 2.79
N ASP A 49 -9.88 3.94 3.45
CA ASP A 49 -11.09 4.75 3.27
C ASP A 49 -10.97 5.65 2.03
N ARG A 50 -12.12 5.96 1.41
CA ARG A 50 -12.16 6.67 0.11
C ARG A 50 -11.52 8.06 0.15
N GLY A 51 -11.54 8.72 1.31
CA GLY A 51 -10.90 10.04 1.52
C GLY A 51 -9.40 9.99 1.79
N GLN A 52 -8.83 8.81 1.99
CA GLN A 52 -7.41 8.61 2.34
C GLN A 52 -6.56 8.20 1.13
N PHE A 53 -7.18 7.99 -0.03
CA PHE A 53 -6.50 7.54 -1.26
C PHE A 53 -5.35 8.47 -1.67
N ALA A 54 -5.62 9.77 -1.73
CA ALA A 54 -4.62 10.78 -2.10
C ALA A 54 -3.47 10.87 -1.08
N ALA A 55 -3.72 10.56 0.20
CA ALA A 55 -2.69 10.57 1.23
C ALA A 55 -1.72 9.38 1.07
N VAL A 56 -2.24 8.21 0.69
CA VAL A 56 -1.43 7.01 0.43
C VAL A 56 -0.66 7.13 -0.88
N GLU A 57 -1.28 7.65 -1.95
CA GLU A 57 -0.61 7.90 -3.23
C GLU A 57 0.51 8.95 -3.14
N ALA A 58 0.47 9.84 -2.15
CA ALA A 58 1.50 10.84 -1.94
C ALA A 58 2.74 10.31 -1.20
N LEU A 59 2.71 9.06 -0.71
CA LEU A 59 3.85 8.46 -0.02
C LEU A 59 4.98 8.14 -1.01
N PRO A 60 6.24 8.46 -0.68
CA PRO A 60 7.38 8.26 -1.58
C PRO A 60 7.67 6.78 -1.87
N ILE A 61 7.26 5.89 -0.97
CA ILE A 61 7.40 4.44 -1.10
C ILE A 61 6.29 3.79 -1.96
N VAL A 62 5.24 4.54 -2.28
CA VAL A 62 4.08 4.05 -3.00
C VAL A 62 4.20 4.41 -4.48
N HIS A 63 4.27 3.38 -5.31
CA HIS A 63 4.26 3.53 -6.75
C HIS A 63 2.84 3.61 -7.32
N ALA A 64 1.93 2.78 -6.79
CA ALA A 64 0.55 2.75 -7.23
C ALA A 64 -0.38 2.25 -6.12
N VAL A 65 -1.63 2.73 -6.11
CA VAL A 65 -2.70 2.23 -5.25
C VAL A 65 -3.89 1.81 -6.12
N GLU A 66 -4.29 0.56 -6.03
CA GLU A 66 -5.41 -0.02 -6.78
C GLU A 66 -6.50 -0.47 -5.82
N ALA A 67 -7.71 0.05 -5.99
CA ALA A 67 -8.86 -0.39 -5.21
C ALA A 67 -9.43 -1.70 -5.75
N ASP A 68 -9.44 -2.75 -4.91
CA ASP A 68 -10.22 -3.96 -5.12
C ASP A 68 -11.71 -3.60 -5.04
N GLY A 69 -12.30 -3.27 -6.18
CA GLY A 69 -13.72 -2.94 -6.24
C GLY A 69 -14.17 -1.96 -7.32
N VAL A 70 -13.30 -1.39 -8.15
CA VAL A 70 -13.77 -0.72 -9.39
C VAL A 70 -13.83 -1.74 -10.53
N VAL A 71 -14.49 -2.88 -10.28
CA VAL A 71 -15.12 -3.60 -11.38
C VAL A 71 -16.33 -2.75 -11.75
N LYS A 72 -16.16 -1.84 -12.71
CA LYS A 72 -17.32 -1.45 -13.54
C LYS A 72 -17.81 -2.75 -14.16
N ALA A 73 -18.91 -3.30 -13.63
CA ALA A 73 -19.69 -4.26 -14.39
C ALA A 73 -20.02 -3.57 -15.71
N ILE A 74 -19.47 -4.10 -16.81
CA ILE A 74 -19.78 -3.70 -18.18
C ILE A 74 -20.91 -4.60 -18.67
#